data_AF-A0A1X1JXN7-F1
#
_entry.id   AF-A0A1X1JXN7-F1
#
_cell.length_a   1.000
_cell.length_b   1.000
_cell.length_c   1.000
_cell.angle_alpha   90.00
_cell.angle_beta   90.00
_cell.angle_gamma   90.00
#
_symmetry.space_group_name_H-M   'P 1'
#
loop_
_entity.id
_entity.type
_entity.pdbx_description
1 polymer ?
#
loop_
_entity_poly.entity_id
_entity_poly.type
_entity_poly.pdbx_seq_one_letter_code
_entity_poly.pdbx_strand_id
1 'polypeptide(L)'
;MTRKEKVMNDLLLIPVIFLAVGGILILLWRLFLIASGLFLIGFVSFLIFVEVYGIYLLFTETELYTADLAQNGLFGFTTFFIIFNLVLLALACWAGYKWKRGY
;
A
#
# COMPACT_ATOMS: atom_id res chain seq x y z
N MET A 1 -3.09 -54.36 -3.40
CA MET A 1 -3.70 -53.31 -4.24
C MET A 1 -3.38 -53.60 -5.68
N THR A 2 -4.38 -53.79 -6.51
CA THR A 2 -4.20 -54.14 -7.93
C THR A 2 -3.86 -52.89 -8.75
N ARG A 3 -3.11 -53.05 -9.85
CA ARG A 3 -2.69 -51.94 -10.73
C ARG A 3 -3.86 -51.06 -11.19
N LYS A 4 -5.04 -51.66 -11.36
CA LYS A 4 -6.29 -51.01 -11.75
C LYS A 4 -6.85 -50.08 -10.67
N GLU A 5 -6.83 -50.52 -9.40
CA GLU A 5 -7.28 -49.71 -8.25
C GLU A 5 -6.43 -48.46 -8.06
N LYS A 6 -5.11 -48.58 -8.28
CA LYS A 6 -4.20 -47.43 -8.20
C LYS A 6 -4.53 -46.36 -9.25
N VAL A 7 -4.75 -46.78 -10.50
CA VAL A 7 -5.09 -45.88 -11.61
C VAL A 7 -6.46 -45.21 -11.39
N MET A 8 -7.45 -45.94 -10.87
CA MET A 8 -8.77 -45.37 -10.57
C MET A 8 -8.71 -44.33 -9.45
N ASN A 9 -7.91 -44.57 -8.40
CA ASN A 9 -7.70 -43.60 -7.33
C ASN A 9 -6.94 -42.35 -7.81
N ASP A 10 -5.90 -42.51 -8.63
CA ASP A 10 -5.16 -41.39 -9.20
C ASP A 10 -6.06 -40.53 -10.12
N LEU A 11 -6.97 -41.15 -10.87
CA LEU A 11 -7.93 -40.44 -11.71
C LEU A 11 -8.94 -39.61 -10.89
N LEU A 12 -9.38 -40.13 -9.75
CA LEU A 12 -10.28 -39.42 -8.82
C LEU A 12 -9.56 -38.33 -8.01
N LEU A 13 -8.26 -38.45 -7.79
CA LEU A 13 -7.45 -37.49 -7.06
C LEU A 13 -7.34 -36.14 -7.80
N ILE A 14 -7.21 -36.18 -9.13
CA ILE A 14 -7.04 -35.01 -9.99
C ILE A 14 -8.16 -33.95 -9.81
N PRO A 15 -9.46 -34.30 -9.93
CA PRO A 15 -10.54 -33.32 -9.72
C PRO A 15 -10.63 -32.84 -8.27
N VAL A 16 -10.31 -33.68 -7.29
CA VAL A 16 -10.30 -33.30 -5.87
C VAL A 16 -9.22 -32.24 -5.59
N ILE A 17 -8.02 -32.41 -6.15
CA ILE A 17 -6.95 -31.40 -6.03
C ILE A 17 -7.38 -30.09 -6.71
N PHE A 18 -7.98 -30.17 -7.89
CA PHE A 18 -8.42 -28.97 -8.61
C PHE A 18 -9.49 -28.18 -7.82
N LEU A 19 -10.44 -28.88 -7.19
CA LEU A 19 -11.42 -28.26 -6.30
C LEU A 19 -10.79 -27.66 -5.05
N ALA A 20 -9.84 -28.35 -4.42
CA ALA A 20 -9.15 -27.86 -3.24
C ALA A 20 -8.32 -26.59 -3.55
N VAL A 21 -7.50 -26.63 -4.60
CA VAL A 21 -6.67 -25.50 -5.03
C VAL A 21 -7.54 -24.34 -5.50
N GLY A 22 -8.58 -24.60 -6.30
CA GLY A 22 -9.53 -23.60 -6.74
C GLY A 22 -10.26 -22.94 -5.58
N GLY A 23 -10.68 -23.73 -4.59
CA GLY A 23 -11.30 -23.22 -3.35
C GLY A 23 -10.37 -22.30 -2.57
N ILE A 24 -9.12 -22.71 -2.35
CA ILE A 24 -8.10 -21.88 -1.68
C ILE A 24 -7.85 -20.59 -2.46
N LEU A 25 -7.74 -20.67 -3.79
CA LEU A 25 -7.51 -19.51 -4.64
C LEU A 25 -8.65 -18.49 -4.55
N ILE A 26 -9.92 -18.96 -4.55
CA ILE A 26 -11.09 -18.10 -4.38
C ILE A 26 -11.09 -17.42 -3.00
N LEU A 27 -10.74 -18.17 -1.94
CA LEU A 27 -10.66 -17.61 -0.59
C LEU A 27 -9.57 -16.53 -0.50
N LEU A 28 -8.39 -16.80 -1.04
CA LEU A 28 -7.28 -15.84 -1.09
C LEU A 28 -7.64 -14.60 -1.90
N TRP A 29 -8.30 -14.77 -3.05
CA TRP A 29 -8.77 -13.66 -3.88
C TRP A 29 -9.70 -12.73 -3.10
N ARG A 30 -10.66 -13.29 -2.36
CA ARG A 30 -11.58 -12.49 -1.54
C ARG A 30 -10.89 -11.77 -0.40
N LEU A 31 -9.97 -12.43 0.30
CA LEU A 31 -9.17 -11.81 1.36
C LEU A 31 -8.31 -10.67 0.81
N PHE A 32 -7.68 -10.87 -0.35
CA PHE A 32 -6.89 -9.85 -1.01
C PHE A 32 -7.73 -8.61 -1.37
N LEU A 33 -8.95 -8.80 -1.89
CA LEU A 33 -9.84 -7.69 -2.22
C LEU A 33 -10.28 -6.88 -0.98
N ILE A 34 -10.58 -7.56 0.14
CA ILE A 34 -10.96 -6.86 1.38
C ILE A 34 -9.75 -6.14 1.98
N ALA A 35 -8.61 -6.82 2.03
CA ALA A 35 -7.37 -6.26 2.53
C ALA A 35 -6.91 -5.05 1.70
N SER A 36 -7.04 -5.11 0.38
CA SER A 36 -6.68 -3.99 -0.49
C SER A 36 -7.60 -2.78 -0.29
N GLY A 37 -8.91 -3.00 -0.08
CA GLY A 37 -9.85 -1.93 0.25
C GLY A 37 -9.50 -1.25 1.58
N LEU A 38 -9.25 -2.03 2.63
CA LEU A 38 -8.85 -1.49 3.93
C LEU A 38 -7.49 -0.79 3.85
N PHE A 39 -6.55 -1.37 3.10
CA PHE A 39 -5.24 -0.78 2.86
C PHE A 39 -5.37 0.56 2.14
N LEU A 40 -6.23 0.69 1.13
CA LEU A 40 -6.43 1.95 0.40
C LEU A 40 -7.00 3.03 1.31
N ILE A 41 -8.01 2.70 2.14
CA ILE A 41 -8.60 3.65 3.10
C ILE A 41 -7.56 4.07 4.15
N GLY A 42 -6.80 3.11 4.68
CA GLY A 42 -5.72 3.38 5.62
C GLY A 42 -4.63 4.25 5.00
N PHE A 43 -4.28 3.99 3.75
CA PHE A 43 -3.30 4.75 3.00
C PHE A 43 -3.76 6.19 2.78
N VAL A 44 -4.99 6.41 2.30
CA VAL A 44 -5.55 7.77 2.13
C VAL A 44 -5.63 8.52 3.46
N SER A 45 -6.07 7.84 4.53
CA SER A 45 -6.12 8.43 5.88
C SER A 45 -4.72 8.80 6.37
N PHE A 46 -3.72 7.94 6.12
CA PHE A 46 -2.33 8.21 6.45
C PHE A 46 -1.78 9.42 5.70
N LEU A 47 -2.10 9.57 4.40
CA LEU A 47 -1.70 10.75 3.63
C LEU A 47 -2.27 12.04 4.22
N ILE A 48 -3.57 12.05 4.54
CA ILE A 48 -4.20 13.23 5.17
C ILE A 48 -3.59 13.50 6.54
N PHE A 49 -3.34 12.46 7.33
CA PHE A 49 -2.72 12.60 8.65
C PHE A 49 -1.33 13.23 8.56
N VAL A 50 -0.48 12.75 7.64
CA VAL A 50 0.87 13.30 7.42
C VAL A 50 0.81 14.78 7.12
N GLU A 51 -0.11 15.21 6.25
CA GLU A 51 -0.27 16.62 5.90
C GLU A 51 -0.78 17.47 7.08
N VAL A 52 -1.89 17.07 7.71
CA VAL A 52 -2.50 17.84 8.79
C VAL A 52 -1.56 17.93 10.00
N TYR A 53 -0.96 16.81 10.39
CA TYR A 53 -0.06 16.76 11.52
C TYR A 53 1.28 17.44 11.23
N GLY A 54 1.80 17.30 10.00
CA GLY A 54 3.01 18.00 9.58
C GLY A 54 2.84 19.52 9.55
N ILE A 55 1.72 20.02 9.05
CA ILE A 55 1.36 21.45 9.11
C ILE A 55 1.21 21.90 10.57
N TYR A 56 0.54 21.11 11.40
CA TYR A 56 0.40 21.41 12.83
C TYR A 56 1.77 21.55 13.51
N LEU A 57 2.68 20.60 13.31
CA LEU A 57 4.05 20.67 13.83
C LEU A 57 4.81 21.87 13.29
N LEU A 58 4.68 22.16 12.00
CA LEU A 58 5.41 23.26 11.35
C LEU A 58 4.99 24.64 11.88
N PHE A 59 3.70 24.85 12.17
CA PHE A 59 3.18 26.17 12.55
C PHE A 59 2.96 26.35 14.05
N THR A 60 2.61 25.28 14.76
CA THR A 60 2.20 25.35 16.18
C THR A 60 3.28 24.82 17.11
N GLU A 61 3.95 23.73 16.73
CA GLU A 61 4.87 22.98 17.60
C GLU A 61 6.27 22.89 16.98
N THR A 62 6.86 24.05 16.70
CA THR A 62 8.16 24.17 15.98
C THR A 62 9.33 23.56 16.75
N GLU A 63 9.25 23.54 18.08
CA GLU A 63 10.24 22.88 18.94
C GLU A 63 10.25 21.36 18.72
N LEU A 64 9.06 20.73 18.66
CA LEU A 64 8.94 19.30 18.36
C LEU A 64 9.34 18.98 16.92
N TYR A 65 8.97 19.86 15.97
CA TYR A 65 9.38 19.72 14.57
C TYR A 65 10.91 19.69 14.41
N THR A 66 11.60 20.64 15.05
CA THR A 66 13.07 20.75 14.98
C THR A 66 13.77 19.68 15.82
N ALA A 67 13.20 19.29 16.95
CA ALA A 67 13.72 18.20 17.77
C ALA A 67 13.67 16.85 17.03
N ASP A 68 12.56 16.52 16.37
CA ASP A 68 12.46 15.31 15.55
C ASP A 68 13.47 15.32 14.40
N LEU A 69 13.63 16.47 13.73
CA LEU A 69 14.60 16.63 12.65
C LEU A 69 16.05 16.47 13.14
N ALA A 70 16.37 16.99 14.33
CA ALA A 70 17.71 16.89 14.90
C ALA A 70 18.05 15.48 15.44
N GLN A 71 17.07 14.78 16.00
CA GLN A 71 17.27 13.46 16.61
C GLN A 71 17.16 12.32 15.60
N ASN A 72 16.13 12.36 14.75
CA ASN A 72 15.80 11.27 13.83
C ASN A 72 16.28 11.54 12.39
N GLY A 73 16.66 12.79 12.07
CA GLY A 73 17.24 13.15 10.79
C GLY A 73 16.40 12.68 9.62
N LEU A 74 17.00 11.90 8.71
CA LEU A 74 16.35 11.40 7.48
C LEU A 74 15.23 10.38 7.73
N PHE A 75 15.20 9.72 8.90
CA PHE A 75 14.20 8.71 9.23
C PHE A 75 13.10 9.24 10.17
N GLY A 76 13.11 10.55 10.43
CA GLY A 76 12.08 11.23 11.23
C GLY A 76 10.79 11.51 10.46
N PHE A 77 9.71 11.72 11.20
CA PHE A 77 8.42 12.11 10.64
C PHE A 77 8.52 13.46 9.91
N THR A 78 9.23 14.41 10.50
CA THR A 78 9.41 15.76 9.94
C THR A 78 10.09 15.71 8.57
N THR A 79 11.13 14.89 8.41
CA THR A 79 11.82 14.77 7.12
C THR A 79 10.95 14.09 6.08
N PHE A 80 10.18 13.07 6.46
CA PHE A 80 9.21 12.45 5.56
C PHE A 80 8.19 13.48 5.06
N PHE A 81 7.62 14.28 5.96
CA PHE A 81 6.67 15.36 5.62
C PHE A 81 7.27 16.37 4.63
N ILE A 82 8.52 16.82 4.86
CA ILE A 82 9.22 17.75 3.95
C ILE A 82 9.40 17.14 2.57
N ILE A 83 9.99 15.94 2.48
CA ILE A 83 10.29 15.29 1.19
C ILE A 83 8.98 15.01 0.44
N PHE A 84 7.97 14.51 1.14
CA PHE A 84 6.67 14.22 0.55
C PHE A 84 6.03 15.47 -0.06
N ASN A 85 6.05 16.60 0.65
CA ASN A 85 5.56 17.88 0.13
C ASN A 85 6.39 18.42 -1.05
N LEU A 86 7.72 18.28 -1.02
CA LEU A 86 8.59 18.68 -2.13
C LEU A 86 8.30 17.87 -3.40
N VAL A 87 8.07 16.57 -3.26
CA VAL A 87 7.69 15.70 -4.39
C VAL A 87 6.33 16.11 -4.94
N LEU A 88 5.34 16.37 -4.08
CA LEU A 88 4.02 16.86 -4.50
C LEU A 88 4.12 18.19 -5.24
N LEU A 89 4.94 19.12 -4.76
CA LEU A 89 5.18 20.40 -5.42
C LEU A 89 5.84 20.19 -6.80
N ALA A 90 6.83 19.32 -6.91
CA ALA A 90 7.48 19.01 -8.18
C ALA A 90 6.48 18.40 -9.19
N LEU A 91 5.61 17.49 -8.73
CA LEU A 91 4.53 16.91 -9.54
C LEU A 91 3.51 17.96 -9.98
N ALA A 92 3.11 18.87 -9.08
CA ALA A 92 2.19 19.96 -9.40
C ALA A 92 2.79 20.93 -10.43
N CYS A 93 4.06 21.32 -10.25
CA CYS A 93 4.81 22.14 -11.21
C CYS A 93 4.91 21.46 -12.57
N TRP A 94 5.19 20.15 -12.61
CA TRP A 94 5.24 19.37 -13.83
C TRP A 94 3.89 19.25 -14.52
N ALA A 95 2.81 18.99 -13.77
CA ALA A 95 1.45 18.92 -14.28
C ALA A 95 1.01 20.28 -14.85
N GLY A 96 1.27 21.38 -14.14
CA GLY A 96 1.00 22.74 -14.63
C GLY A 96 1.84 23.10 -15.86
N TYR A 97 3.08 22.63 -15.93
CA TYR A 97 3.94 22.80 -17.10
C TYR A 97 3.38 22.08 -18.34
N LYS A 98 2.95 20.83 -18.18
CA LYS A 98 2.29 20.07 -19.25
C LYS A 98 0.99 20.73 -19.71
N TRP A 99 0.18 21.20 -18.77
CA TRP A 99 -1.07 21.92 -19.07
C TRP A 99 -0.82 23.16 -19.95
N LYS A 100 0.23 23.93 -19.63
CA LYS A 100 0.59 25.14 -20.40
C LYS A 100 1.14 24.83 -21.80
N ARG A 101 1.57 23.60 -22.06
CA ARG A 101 2.13 23.17 -23.36
C ARG A 101 1.11 22.53 -24.30
N GLY A 102 -0.16 22.45 -23.94
CA GLY A 102 -1.25 22.06 -24.85
C GLY A 102 -1.03 20.71 -25.52
N TYR A 103 -1.03 19.63 -24.73
CA TYR A 103 -1.29 18.28 -25.23
C TYR A 103 -2.70 17.87 -24.80
#